data_AF-A0A0F9NSC1-F1
#
_entry.id   AF-A0A0F9NSC1-F1
#
_cell.length_a   1.000
_cell.length_b   1.000
_cell.length_c   1.000
_cell.angle_alpha   90.00
_cell.angle_beta   90.00
_cell.angle_gamma   90.00
#
_symmetry.space_group_name_H-M   'P 1'
#
loop_
_entity.id
_entity.type
_entity.pdbx_description
1 polymer ?
#
loop_
_entity_poly.entity_id
_entity_poly.type
_entity_poly.pdbx_seq_one_letter_code
_entity_poly.pdbx_strand_id
1 'polypeptide(L)'
;MPDPRNPRAPITTGFDTNFFQRITVTNLGFVESSDILINIKNQQSFSMINEGTDIVEYSFNGRTLHGDMVPGKPSEALMFDNRRISKIWFRAPNSGSHVIRVEAWAHM
;
A
#
# COMPACT_ATOMS: atom_id res chain seq x y z
N MET A 1 45.82 3.00 -14.22
CA MET A 1 44.78 2.31 -15.01
C MET A 1 43.74 1.77 -14.04
N PRO A 2 42.42 2.01 -14.25
CA PRO A 2 41.37 1.42 -13.42
C PRO A 2 41.12 -0.07 -13.77
N ASP A 3 40.71 -0.90 -12.80
CA ASP A 3 40.44 -2.36 -12.94
C ASP A 3 39.14 -2.63 -13.74
N PRO A 4 39.18 -3.45 -14.81
CA PRO A 4 38.03 -3.75 -15.67
C PRO A 4 36.98 -4.71 -15.11
N ARG A 5 37.10 -5.21 -13.87
CA ARG A 5 36.25 -6.32 -13.36
C ARG A 5 35.14 -5.94 -12.38
N ASN A 6 34.88 -4.66 -12.13
CA ASN A 6 33.77 -4.25 -11.26
C ASN A 6 32.68 -3.56 -12.09
N PRO A 7 31.60 -4.25 -12.50
CA PRO A 7 30.44 -3.57 -13.05
C PRO A 7 29.82 -2.82 -11.89
N ARG A 8 30.22 -1.56 -11.70
CA ARG A 8 29.50 -0.64 -10.82
C ARG A 8 28.06 -0.66 -11.30
N ALA A 9 27.20 -1.35 -10.55
CA ALA A 9 25.75 -1.23 -10.68
C ALA A 9 25.41 0.27 -10.77
N PRO A 10 24.40 0.67 -11.56
CA PRO A 10 24.07 2.08 -11.71
C PRO A 10 23.98 2.71 -10.33
N ILE A 11 24.83 3.72 -10.05
CA ILE A 11 24.75 4.48 -8.82
C ILE A 11 23.48 5.33 -8.97
N THR A 12 22.33 4.75 -8.61
CA THR A 12 21.08 5.49 -8.51
C THR A 12 21.21 6.40 -7.30
N THR A 13 21.61 7.66 -7.50
CA THR A 13 21.41 8.73 -6.52
C THR A 13 19.93 9.11 -6.46
N GLY A 14 19.07 8.14 -6.19
CA GLY A 14 17.66 8.33 -5.90
C GLY A 14 17.45 8.15 -4.40
N PHE A 15 16.74 9.09 -3.76
CA PHE A 15 16.18 8.81 -2.45
C PHE A 15 15.04 7.80 -2.62
N ASP A 16 15.19 6.61 -2.04
CA ASP A 16 14.11 5.62 -2.04
C ASP A 16 13.04 6.09 -1.03
N THR A 17 12.07 6.84 -1.55
CA THR A 17 10.92 7.35 -0.78
C THR A 17 9.66 6.54 -1.10
N ASN A 18 9.86 5.26 -1.34
CA ASN A 18 8.81 4.26 -1.50
C ASN A 18 8.45 3.64 -0.15
N PHE A 19 7.20 3.23 -0.03
CA PHE A 19 6.72 2.34 1.01
C PHE A 19 6.14 1.11 0.32
N PHE A 20 6.54 -0.05 0.80
CA PHE A 20 6.04 -1.33 0.31
C PHE A 20 5.72 -2.23 1.50
N GLN A 21 4.48 -2.69 1.59
CA GLN A 21 4.09 -3.68 2.59
C GLN A 21 3.06 -4.65 2.02
N ARG A 22 3.26 -5.95 2.28
CA ARG A 22 2.24 -6.99 2.07
C ARG A 22 1.67 -7.39 3.42
N ILE A 23 0.36 -7.51 3.51
CA ILE A 23 -0.35 -7.88 4.74
C ILE A 23 -1.42 -8.92 4.44
N THR A 24 -1.61 -9.82 5.39
CA THR A 24 -2.73 -10.77 5.40
C THR A 24 -3.88 -10.19 6.20
N VAL A 25 -5.06 -10.11 5.59
CA VAL A 25 -6.29 -9.59 6.22
C VAL A 25 -7.22 -10.77 6.48
N THR A 26 -7.61 -10.94 7.75
CA THR A 26 -8.54 -11.97 8.22
C THR A 26 -9.72 -11.41 9.03
N ASN A 27 -9.66 -10.13 9.40
CA ASN A 27 -10.67 -9.50 10.24
C ASN A 27 -11.97 -9.30 9.47
N LEU A 28 -13.11 -9.68 10.06
CA LEU A 28 -14.44 -9.46 9.46
C LEU A 28 -14.92 -8.00 9.57
N GLY A 29 -14.31 -7.22 10.47
CA GLY A 29 -14.61 -5.82 10.70
C GLY A 29 -13.35 -4.98 10.86
N PHE A 30 -13.48 -3.66 10.80
CA PHE A 30 -12.37 -2.76 11.11
C PHE A 30 -12.03 -2.84 12.61
N VAL A 31 -10.78 -3.12 12.93
CA VAL A 31 -10.27 -3.22 14.30
C VAL A 31 -9.72 -1.87 14.79
N GLU A 32 -9.45 -1.72 16.08
CA GLU A 32 -9.00 -0.43 16.65
C GLU A 32 -7.67 0.04 16.07
N SER A 33 -6.72 -0.88 15.89
CA SER A 33 -5.40 -0.60 15.33
C SER A 33 -5.42 -0.63 13.81
N SER A 34 -4.74 0.32 13.17
CA SER A 34 -4.57 0.29 11.71
C SER A 34 -3.68 -0.87 11.30
N ASP A 35 -4.07 -1.55 10.23
CA ASP A 35 -3.29 -2.63 9.62
C ASP A 35 -2.01 -2.10 8.94
N ILE A 36 -2.08 -0.89 8.38
CA ILE A 36 -0.96 -0.22 7.71
C ILE A 36 -0.77 1.20 8.26
N LEU A 37 0.50 1.55 8.49
CA LEU A 37 0.94 2.90 8.86
C LEU A 37 1.98 3.42 7.84
N ILE A 38 1.58 4.38 7.00
CA ILE A 38 2.46 5.02 6.01
C ILE A 38 3.02 6.31 6.59
N ASN A 39 4.33 6.32 6.87
CA ASN A 39 5.01 7.50 7.41
C ASN A 39 5.80 8.28 6.35
N ILE A 40 5.16 8.57 5.22
CA ILE A 40 5.73 9.42 4.16
C ILE A 40 5.16 10.84 4.30
N LYS A 41 6.03 11.85 4.38
CA LYS A 41 5.63 13.26 4.54
C LYS A 41 5.08 13.89 3.24
N ASN A 42 5.73 13.62 2.10
CA ASN A 42 5.36 14.17 0.79
C ASN A 42 4.73 13.11 -0.11
N GLN A 43 3.75 12.36 0.42
CA GLN A 43 3.09 11.29 -0.32
C GLN A 43 2.35 11.88 -1.53
N GLN A 44 2.68 11.40 -2.73
CA GLN A 44 2.06 11.86 -3.98
C GLN A 44 1.09 10.82 -4.53
N SER A 45 1.47 9.55 -4.45
CA SER A 45 0.70 8.45 -5.00
C SER A 45 0.67 7.30 -4.03
N PHE A 46 -0.42 6.54 -4.05
CA PHE A 46 -0.51 5.25 -3.38
C PHE A 46 -1.37 4.29 -4.19
N SER A 47 -1.08 3.01 -4.04
CA SER A 47 -1.76 1.90 -4.70
C SER A 47 -1.98 0.78 -3.70
N MET A 48 -3.14 0.15 -3.77
CA MET A 48 -3.45 -1.06 -3.04
C MET A 48 -3.87 -2.12 -4.06
N ILE A 49 -3.31 -3.33 -3.93
CA ILE A 49 -3.61 -4.43 -4.83
C ILE A 49 -4.07 -5.60 -3.99
N ASN A 50 -5.27 -6.08 -4.28
CA ASN A 50 -5.79 -7.31 -3.69
C ASN A 50 -5.28 -8.52 -4.49
N GLU A 51 -4.35 -9.26 -3.89
CA GLU A 51 -3.78 -10.48 -4.44
C GLU A 51 -4.54 -11.74 -3.98
N GLY A 52 -5.64 -11.57 -3.24
CA GLY A 52 -6.55 -12.64 -2.82
C GLY A 52 -7.62 -12.97 -3.86
N THR A 53 -8.56 -13.84 -3.47
CA THR A 53 -9.65 -14.35 -4.33
C THR A 53 -11.00 -13.67 -4.10
N ASP A 54 -11.17 -12.95 -3.00
CA ASP A 54 -12.43 -12.29 -2.64
C ASP A 54 -12.22 -10.81 -2.39
N ILE A 55 -13.34 -10.09 -2.29
CA ILE A 55 -13.37 -8.65 -2.08
C ILE A 55 -12.86 -8.32 -0.68
N VAL A 56 -11.94 -7.36 -0.62
CA VAL A 56 -11.45 -6.77 0.63
C VAL A 56 -11.89 -5.31 0.67
N GLU A 57 -12.41 -4.89 1.80
CA GLU A 57 -12.86 -3.52 2.01
C GLU A 57 -11.81 -2.73 2.80
N TYR A 58 -11.70 -1.43 2.55
CA TYR A 58 -10.74 -0.57 3.24
C TYR A 58 -11.37 0.67 3.87
N SER A 59 -10.67 1.20 4.86
CA SER A 59 -11.01 2.44 5.56
C SER A 59 -9.77 3.27 5.85
N PHE A 60 -9.90 4.60 5.78
CA PHE A 60 -8.86 5.54 6.18
C PHE A 60 -9.08 6.15 7.57
N ASN A 61 -10.15 5.76 8.27
CA ASN A 61 -10.45 6.24 9.62
C ASN A 61 -10.81 5.10 10.61
N GLY A 62 -10.77 3.84 10.16
CA GLY A 62 -11.09 2.65 10.96
C GLY A 62 -12.57 2.48 11.31
N ARG A 63 -13.46 3.28 10.73
CA ARG A 63 -14.90 3.28 11.08
C ARG A 63 -15.83 3.25 9.87
N THR A 64 -15.46 4.01 8.84
CA THR A 64 -16.28 4.18 7.63
C THR A 64 -15.70 3.33 6.52
N LEU A 65 -16.56 2.60 5.80
CA LEU A 65 -16.18 1.97 4.54
C LEU A 65 -15.87 3.06 3.51
N HIS A 66 -14.64 3.09 3.00
CA HIS A 66 -14.24 4.04 1.96
C HIS A 66 -14.27 3.43 0.56
N GLY A 67 -14.20 2.10 0.46
CA GLY A 67 -14.34 1.38 -0.78
C GLY A 67 -13.95 -0.08 -0.65
N ASP A 68 -14.06 -0.77 -1.78
CA ASP A 68 -13.78 -2.19 -1.94
C ASP A 68 -12.67 -2.42 -2.97
N MET A 69 -11.94 -3.53 -2.78
CA MET A 69 -10.85 -3.97 -3.64
C MET A 69 -11.21 -5.31 -4.24
N VAL A 70 -11.49 -5.30 -5.54
CA VAL A 70 -11.74 -6.51 -6.32
C VAL A 70 -10.41 -7.21 -6.64
N PRO A 71 -10.31 -8.53 -6.46
CA PRO A 71 -9.15 -9.35 -6.84
C PRO A 71 -8.57 -9.04 -8.22
N GLY A 72 -7.25 -8.94 -8.30
CA GLY A 72 -6.52 -8.80 -9.56
C GLY A 72 -6.68 -7.44 -10.25
N LYS A 73 -7.48 -6.52 -9.69
CA LYS A 73 -7.53 -5.13 -10.09
C LYS A 73 -6.76 -4.30 -9.06
N PRO A 74 -5.83 -3.44 -9.48
CA PRO A 74 -5.41 -2.36 -8.61
C PRO A 74 -6.66 -1.64 -8.11
N SER A 75 -6.70 -1.27 -6.82
CA SER A 75 -7.66 -0.27 -6.37
C SER A 75 -7.53 0.89 -7.35
N GLU A 76 -8.63 1.30 -8.00
CA GLU A 76 -8.63 2.42 -8.96
C GLU A 76 -7.72 3.48 -8.39
N ALA A 77 -6.62 3.80 -9.09
CA ALA A 77 -5.51 4.55 -8.50
C ALA A 77 -6.08 5.75 -7.75
N LEU A 78 -6.13 5.66 -6.42
CA LEU A 78 -6.75 6.67 -5.60
C LEU A 78 -5.73 7.80 -5.57
N MET A 79 -5.79 8.65 -6.58
CA MET A 79 -5.00 9.86 -6.64
C MET A 79 -5.63 10.82 -5.66
N PHE A 80 -5.20 10.75 -4.41
CA PHE A 80 -5.54 11.75 -3.43
C PHE A 80 -4.63 12.95 -3.59
N ASP A 81 -4.93 13.81 -4.55
CA ASP A 81 -4.26 15.09 -4.67
C ASP A 81 -4.43 15.88 -3.36
N ASN A 82 -3.31 16.28 -2.75
CA ASN A 82 -3.23 17.00 -1.47
C ASN A 82 -3.80 16.29 -0.23
N ARG A 83 -3.98 14.96 -0.21
CA ARG A 83 -4.36 14.24 1.02
C ARG A 83 -3.38 13.14 1.36
N ARG A 84 -2.76 13.26 2.54
CA ARG A 84 -1.91 12.22 3.12
C ARG A 84 -2.76 11.10 3.71
N ILE A 85 -2.52 9.87 3.25
CA ILE A 85 -3.08 8.66 3.86
C ILE A 85 -2.01 8.03 4.72
N SER A 86 -2.11 8.25 6.03
CA SER A 86 -1.13 7.73 7.00
C SER A 86 -1.54 6.39 7.60
N LYS A 87 -2.84 6.07 7.64
CA LYS A 87 -3.36 4.86 8.26
C LYS A 87 -4.42 4.22 7.37
N ILE A 88 -4.36 2.90 7.27
CA ILE A 88 -5.32 2.11 6.50
C ILE A 88 -5.76 0.93 7.36
N TRP A 89 -7.06 0.68 7.35
CA TRP A 89 -7.68 -0.49 7.95
C TRP A 89 -8.32 -1.31 6.85
N PHE A 90 -8.22 -2.63 6.96
CA PHE A 90 -8.83 -3.56 6.04
C PHE A 90 -9.83 -4.47 6.78
N ARG A 91 -10.84 -4.91 6.04
CA ARG A 91 -11.71 -6.01 6.49
C ARG A 91 -12.07 -6.92 5.33
N ALA A 92 -12.27 -8.19 5.64
CA ALA A 92 -12.62 -9.25 4.73
C ALA A 92 -14.03 -9.77 5.10
N PRO A 93 -15.10 -9.09 4.65
CA PRO A 93 -16.46 -9.35 5.13
C PRO A 93 -16.96 -10.76 4.79
N ASN A 94 -16.46 -11.36 3.71
CA ASN A 94 -16.92 -12.64 3.19
C ASN A 94 -16.18 -13.86 3.79
N SER A 95 -15.41 -13.65 4.87
CA SER A 95 -14.56 -14.65 5.53
C SER A 95 -13.48 -15.24 4.61
N GLY A 96 -12.22 -15.12 5.02
CA GLY A 96 -11.09 -15.56 4.20
C GLY A 96 -9.78 -14.91 4.65
N SER A 97 -8.68 -15.42 4.11
CA SER A 97 -7.34 -14.85 4.29
C SER A 97 -6.95 -14.22 2.96
N HIS A 98 -6.80 -12.90 2.93
CA HIS A 98 -6.50 -12.17 1.72
C HIS A 98 -5.17 -11.45 1.85
N VAL A 99 -4.33 -11.54 0.83
CA VAL A 99 -3.06 -10.82 0.80
C VAL A 99 -3.27 -9.51 0.08
N ILE A 100 -3.01 -8.41 0.77
CA ILE A 100 -3.03 -7.06 0.21
C ILE A 100 -1.61 -6.56 0.07
N ARG A 101 -1.27 -6.05 -1.11
CA ARG A 101 -0.03 -5.34 -1.37
C ARG A 101 -0.30 -3.84 -1.39
N VAL A 102 0.44 -3.10 -0.57
CA VAL A 102 0.34 -1.65 -0.45
C VAL A 102 1.65 -1.02 -0.90
N GLU A 103 1.53 -0.06 -1.81
CA GLU A 103 2.65 0.68 -2.38
C GLU A 103 2.36 2.18 -2.26
N ALA A 104 3.32 2.97 -1.82
CA ALA A 104 3.21 4.42 -1.81
C ALA A 104 4.53 5.07 -2.20
N TRP A 105 4.47 6.24 -2.80
CA TRP A 105 5.64 6.97 -3.29
C TRP A 105 5.58 8.44 -2.87
N ALA A 106 6.75 9.00 -2.56
CA ALA A 106 6.90 10.42 -2.33
C ALA A 106 7.55 11.12 -3.53
N HIS A 107 7.40 12.44 -3.57
CA HIS A 107 8.20 13.32 -4.40
C HIS A 107 9.03 14.27 -3.52
N MET A 108 10.19 14.70 -4.04
CA MET A 108 11.00 15.77 -3.41
C MET A 108 10.34 17.13 -3.59
#